data_AF-A0AAV7MB93-F1
#
_entry.id   AF-A0AAV7MB93-F1
#
_cell.length_a   1.000
_cell.length_b   1.000
_cell.length_c   1.000
_cell.angle_alpha   90.00
_cell.angle_beta   90.00
_cell.angle_gamma   90.00
#
_symmetry.space_group_name_H-M   'P 1'
#
loop_
_entity.id
_entity.type
_entity.pdbx_description
1 polymer ?
#
loop_
_entity_poly.entity_id
_entity_poly.type
_entity_poly.pdbx_seq_one_letter_code
_entity_poly.pdbx_strand_id
1 'polypeptide(L)'
;MYDGDNENANIVGTFCGSSTPAPFISTGNFLTVVFVSDVTEEMAGFNATYTVITPLCGGIVNATNMPQSTASPFFPNAYPPFTSCLWIIDAPPQEQVKLVVQTFQQHQNQSCPQNYLEMSDSPVGDKGQVHRFCGADVFAIPVFYSYDRTAKVIFRSEEYLSGNGLSFTYQVGGCSREYNQTFGYLKSPGWPASYPHRLNCTIVLRAPQNHTISLFFNAFHLENSCDDFLEVKNGSDASSPLLGKYCGSTVPSPIFPNNNVLHLRFVSDIVSAGSGYEITWTSSPTGCGGVLYGDHGSFASPNYPGPYANNTHCEWTIVAPMGRIVTVNFTSIYIDDPGDCSRNYLELYNGPDANYPPSGPYCGR
;
A
#
# COMPACT_ATOMS: atom_id res chain seq x y z
N MET A 1 3.69 19.80 21.26
CA MET A 1 5.07 19.27 21.08
C MET A 1 5.32 19.11 19.60
N TYR A 2 6.51 19.49 19.12
CA TYR A 2 6.88 19.50 17.71
C TYR A 2 8.21 18.76 17.49
N ASP A 3 8.28 17.92 16.47
CA ASP A 3 9.46 17.12 16.11
C ASP A 3 10.38 17.93 15.19
N GLY A 4 11.21 18.79 15.81
CA GLY A 4 12.10 19.73 15.15
C GLY A 4 12.57 20.84 16.10
N ASP A 5 13.23 21.86 15.54
CA ASP A 5 13.91 22.94 16.27
C ASP A 5 13.02 24.17 16.56
N ASN A 6 11.79 24.21 16.03
CA ASN A 6 10.83 25.29 16.28
C ASN A 6 9.36 24.85 16.08
N GLU A 7 8.42 25.77 16.30
CA GLU A 7 6.97 25.54 16.19
C GLU A 7 6.44 25.38 14.75
N ASN A 8 7.25 25.64 13.72
CA ASN A 8 6.89 25.36 12.33
C ASN A 8 7.17 23.90 11.93
N ALA A 9 7.81 23.12 12.80
CA ALA A 9 8.07 21.70 12.57
C ALA A 9 6.80 20.85 12.67
N ASN A 10 6.91 19.56 12.35
CA ASN A 10 5.79 18.62 12.40
C ASN A 10 5.25 18.51 13.83
N ILE A 11 3.95 18.74 14.01
CA ILE A 11 3.31 18.61 15.32
C ILE A 11 3.23 17.13 15.72
N VAL A 12 3.82 16.79 16.86
CA VAL A 12 3.74 15.45 17.46
C VAL A 12 2.37 15.25 18.09
N GLY A 13 1.89 16.29 18.78
CA GLY A 13 0.60 16.27 19.45
C GLY A 13 0.44 17.40 20.45
N THR A 14 -0.81 17.62 20.84
CA THR A 14 -1.25 18.55 21.88
C THR A 14 -1.84 17.72 23.02
N PHE A 15 -1.35 17.94 24.24
CA PHE A 15 -1.71 17.15 25.42
C PHE A 15 -2.30 18.07 26.49
N CYS A 16 -3.44 17.68 27.06
CA CYS A 16 -4.11 18.38 28.15
C CYS A 16 -4.72 17.38 29.15
N GLY A 17 -5.07 17.85 30.35
CA GLY A 17 -5.62 17.02 31.42
C GLY A 17 -4.55 16.30 32.25
N SER A 18 -4.94 15.18 32.88
CA SER A 18 -4.11 14.45 33.85
C SER A 18 -3.52 13.14 33.33
N SER A 19 -3.74 12.80 32.05
CA SER A 19 -3.18 11.58 31.45
C SER A 19 -1.73 11.81 31.03
N THR A 20 -0.82 10.94 31.49
CA THR A 20 0.59 10.97 31.08
C THR A 20 0.74 10.56 29.61
N PRO A 21 1.31 11.42 28.74
CA PRO A 21 1.57 11.06 27.35
C PRO A 21 2.55 9.87 27.24
N ALA A 22 2.42 9.09 26.17
CA ALA A 22 3.39 8.05 25.86
C ALA A 22 4.79 8.66 25.59
N PRO A 23 5.88 7.96 25.91
CA PRO A 23 7.22 8.41 25.55
C PRO A 23 7.34 8.70 24.05
N PHE A 24 7.96 9.82 23.71
CA PHE A 24 8.22 10.22 22.33
C PHE A 24 9.71 10.17 22.03
N ILE A 25 10.07 9.62 20.87
CA ILE A 25 11.44 9.60 20.36
C ILE A 25 11.46 10.53 19.15
N SER A 26 12.28 11.59 19.21
CA SER A 26 12.44 12.53 18.10
C SER A 26 13.08 11.88 16.89
N THR A 27 12.74 12.35 15.69
CA THR A 27 13.36 11.85 14.45
C THR A 27 14.73 12.47 14.18
N GLY A 28 15.02 13.60 14.85
CA GLY A 28 16.30 14.28 14.79
C GLY A 28 16.86 14.60 16.17
N ASN A 29 17.89 15.45 16.18
CA ASN A 29 18.54 15.97 17.38
C ASN A 29 17.81 17.16 18.00
N PHE A 30 16.64 17.55 17.47
CA PHE A 30 15.83 18.65 17.95
C PHE A 30 14.41 18.18 18.26
N LEU A 31 13.88 18.65 19.39
CA LEU A 31 12.49 18.46 19.82
C LEU A 31 12.04 19.75 20.50
N THR A 32 10.93 20.32 20.04
CA THR A 32 10.40 21.58 20.58
C THR A 32 9.18 21.29 21.46
N VAL A 33 9.29 21.61 22.74
CA VAL A 33 8.21 21.47 23.72
C VAL A 33 7.70 22.86 24.08
N VAL A 34 6.45 23.15 23.70
CA VAL A 34 5.77 24.41 24.02
C VAL A 34 4.70 24.13 25.07
N PHE A 35 4.78 24.86 26.18
CA PHE A 35 3.75 24.87 27.22
C PHE A 35 3.05 26.22 27.21
N VAL A 36 1.71 26.20 27.11
CA VAL A 36 0.87 27.39 27.10
C VAL A 36 -0.19 27.22 28.18
N SER A 37 -0.34 28.23 29.04
CA SER A 37 -1.45 28.35 29.99
C SER A 37 -2.28 29.59 29.66
N ASP A 38 -3.56 29.58 30.02
CA ASP A 38 -4.39 30.76 29.93
C ASP A 38 -4.37 31.58 31.24
N VAL A 39 -5.35 32.47 31.43
CA VAL A 39 -5.44 33.38 32.58
C VAL A 39 -6.28 32.81 33.73
N THR A 40 -6.71 31.55 33.66
CA THR A 40 -7.65 30.93 34.59
C THR A 40 -7.17 29.57 35.09
N GLU A 41 -7.27 29.36 36.41
CA GLU A 41 -6.88 28.12 37.13
C GLU A 41 -5.40 27.72 37.05
N GLU A 42 -4.83 27.35 38.20
CA GLU A 42 -3.43 26.93 38.32
C GLU A 42 -3.39 25.49 38.85
N MET A 43 -2.48 24.66 38.30
CA MET A 43 -2.28 23.27 38.72
C MET A 43 -0.80 22.95 38.89
N ALA A 44 -0.49 21.74 39.38
CA ALA A 44 0.87 21.30 39.68
C ALA A 44 1.82 21.21 38.46
N GLY A 45 1.33 21.34 37.23
CA GLY A 45 2.13 21.32 36.01
C GLY A 45 2.62 19.92 35.63
N PHE A 46 3.79 19.85 35.00
CA PHE A 46 4.41 18.61 34.55
C PHE A 46 5.89 18.56 34.92
N ASN A 47 6.41 17.34 35.07
CA ASN A 47 7.82 17.06 35.18
C ASN A 47 8.20 16.06 34.08
N ALA A 48 9.29 16.33 33.37
CA ALA A 48 9.74 15.51 32.27
C ALA A 48 11.26 15.32 32.33
N THR A 49 11.70 14.10 32.00
CA THR A 49 13.12 13.76 31.83
C THR A 49 13.36 13.41 30.37
N TYR A 50 14.51 13.81 29.84
CA TYR A 50 14.95 13.42 28.49
C TYR A 50 16.29 12.69 28.57
N THR A 51 16.52 11.78 27.63
CA THR A 51 17.80 11.10 27.46
C THR A 51 18.21 11.19 26.01
N VAL A 52 19.49 11.50 25.76
CA VAL A 52 20.04 11.44 24.40
C VAL A 52 20.36 9.99 24.10
N ILE A 53 19.60 9.39 23.19
CA ILE A 53 19.82 8.02 22.74
C ILE A 53 20.48 8.12 21.37
N THR A 54 21.66 7.51 21.22
CA THR A 54 22.24 7.30 19.90
C THR A 54 21.41 6.24 19.20
N PRO A 55 20.73 6.53 18.08
CA PRO A 55 19.95 5.53 17.38
C PRO A 55 20.88 4.40 16.93
N LEU A 56 20.61 3.17 17.40
CA LEU A 56 21.38 1.97 17.02
C LEU A 56 21.13 1.56 15.57
N CYS A 57 20.07 2.09 14.97
CA CYS A 57 19.57 1.81 13.63
C CYS A 57 18.67 2.96 13.18
N GLY A 58 18.41 3.06 11.87
CA GLY A 58 17.61 4.12 11.29
C GLY A 58 18.44 5.28 10.75
N GLY A 59 17.79 6.43 10.60
CA GLY A 59 18.36 7.66 10.05
C GLY A 59 17.86 7.99 8.64
N ILE A 60 18.30 9.13 8.14
CA ILE A 60 18.02 9.57 6.77
C ILE A 60 19.13 9.04 5.86
N VAL A 61 18.74 8.32 4.81
CA VAL A 61 19.66 7.75 3.82
C VAL A 61 19.22 8.09 2.41
N ASN A 62 20.19 8.28 1.51
CA ASN A 62 19.91 8.58 0.12
C ASN A 62 19.99 7.30 -0.73
N ALA A 63 18.95 7.04 -1.51
CA ALA A 63 18.90 5.93 -2.44
C ALA A 63 19.74 6.25 -3.69
N THR A 64 20.51 5.26 -4.14
CA THR A 64 21.28 5.33 -5.38
C THR A 64 20.79 4.27 -6.37
N ASN A 65 21.28 4.31 -7.61
CA ASN A 65 20.96 3.29 -8.61
C ASN A 65 21.50 1.90 -8.25
N MET A 66 22.45 1.83 -7.32
CA MET A 66 22.98 0.57 -6.81
C MET A 66 22.24 0.16 -5.53
N PRO A 67 21.87 -1.12 -5.37
CA PRO A 67 21.28 -1.61 -4.13
C PRO A 67 22.20 -1.39 -2.95
N GLN A 68 21.68 -0.72 -1.93
CA GLN A 68 22.31 -0.50 -0.63
C GLN A 68 21.55 -1.32 0.41
N SER A 69 22.26 -1.90 1.37
CA SER A 69 21.65 -2.71 2.44
C SER A 69 21.63 -1.95 3.76
N THR A 70 20.58 -2.17 4.54
CA THR A 70 20.54 -1.79 5.96
C THR A 70 19.76 -2.84 6.74
N ALA A 71 19.94 -2.84 8.05
CA ALA A 71 19.43 -3.89 8.90
C ALA A 71 19.14 -3.37 10.31
N SER A 72 18.37 -4.14 11.07
CA SER A 72 18.23 -3.96 12.52
C SER A 72 19.57 -4.06 13.24
N PRO A 73 19.69 -3.53 14.47
CA PRO A 73 20.93 -3.59 15.25
C PRO A 73 21.43 -5.03 15.40
N PHE A 74 22.75 -5.20 15.34
CA PHE A 74 23.46 -6.47 15.52
C PHE A 74 23.13 -7.61 14.54
N PHE A 75 22.34 -7.35 13.49
CA PHE A 75 22.04 -8.34 12.44
C PHE A 75 23.33 -8.98 11.90
N PRO A 76 23.40 -10.32 11.73
CA PRO A 76 22.30 -11.30 11.81
C PRO A 76 21.97 -11.80 13.23
N ASN A 77 22.60 -11.27 14.26
CA ASN A 77 22.30 -11.63 15.65
C ASN A 77 21.00 -10.95 16.14
N ALA A 78 20.54 -11.35 17.32
CA ALA A 78 19.37 -10.77 17.95
C ALA A 78 19.56 -9.27 18.23
N TYR A 79 18.53 -8.49 17.90
CA TYR A 79 18.45 -7.07 18.23
C TYR A 79 18.11 -6.88 19.72
N PRO A 80 18.42 -5.71 20.32
CA PRO A 80 18.10 -5.44 21.73
C PRO A 80 16.60 -5.40 22.03
N PRO A 81 16.18 -5.67 23.27
CA PRO A 81 14.80 -5.42 23.70
C PRO A 81 14.38 -3.96 23.45
N PHE A 82 13.10 -3.75 23.15
CA PHE A 82 12.52 -2.41 22.88
C PHE A 82 13.16 -1.67 21.69
N THR A 83 13.63 -2.41 20.69
CA THR A 83 14.21 -1.81 19.48
C THR A 83 13.13 -1.08 18.67
N SER A 84 13.41 0.19 18.37
CA SER A 84 12.62 1.01 17.45
C SER A 84 13.56 1.69 16.45
N CYS A 85 13.51 1.28 15.19
CA CYS A 85 14.29 1.84 14.09
C CYS A 85 13.38 2.61 13.15
N LEU A 86 13.83 3.77 12.69
CA LEU A 86 13.18 4.58 11.67
C LEU A 86 14.17 4.93 10.57
N TRP A 87 13.96 4.41 9.36
CA TRP A 87 14.68 4.84 8.17
C TRP A 87 13.81 5.76 7.33
N ILE A 88 14.38 6.89 6.92
CA ILE A 88 13.82 7.79 5.90
C ILE A 88 14.73 7.68 4.69
N ILE A 89 14.20 7.19 3.59
CA ILE A 89 14.97 6.87 2.40
C ILE A 89 14.54 7.85 1.32
N ASP A 90 15.48 8.68 0.87
CA ASP A 90 15.23 9.75 -0.09
C ASP A 90 15.87 9.41 -1.44
N ALA A 91 15.07 9.34 -2.49
CA ALA A 91 15.53 9.20 -3.87
C ALA A 91 15.84 10.56 -4.50
N PRO A 92 16.57 10.61 -5.63
CA PRO A 92 16.71 11.83 -6.41
C PRO A 92 15.34 12.43 -6.82
N PRO A 93 15.27 13.73 -7.16
CA PRO A 93 14.04 14.35 -7.63
C PRO A 93 13.42 13.59 -8.81
N GLN A 94 12.09 13.38 -8.77
CA GLN A 94 11.31 12.64 -9.78
C GLN A 94 11.60 11.13 -9.83
N GLU A 95 12.42 10.59 -8.92
CA GLU A 95 12.64 9.16 -8.76
C GLU A 95 11.80 8.60 -7.62
N GLN A 96 11.73 7.27 -7.55
CA GLN A 96 11.05 6.53 -6.48
C GLN A 96 12.05 5.65 -5.73
N VAL A 97 11.67 5.22 -4.53
CA VAL A 97 12.43 4.26 -3.72
C VAL A 97 11.87 2.86 -3.95
N LYS A 98 12.76 1.91 -4.22
CA LYS A 98 12.45 0.48 -4.19
C LYS A 98 13.05 -0.14 -2.93
N LEU A 99 12.22 -0.85 -2.17
CA LEU A 99 12.62 -1.59 -0.97
C LEU A 99 12.38 -3.09 -1.15
N VAL A 100 13.38 -3.89 -0.83
CA VAL A 100 13.29 -5.35 -0.86
C VAL A 100 13.67 -5.89 0.51
N VAL A 101 12.68 -6.43 1.22
CA VAL A 101 12.94 -7.12 2.49
C VAL A 101 13.58 -8.47 2.20
N GLN A 102 14.78 -8.68 2.74
CA GLN A 102 15.54 -9.92 2.57
C GLN A 102 15.21 -10.90 3.69
N THR A 103 15.24 -10.39 4.92
CA THR A 103 14.94 -11.16 6.12
C THR A 103 14.08 -10.32 7.04
N PHE A 104 12.99 -10.89 7.51
CA PHE A 104 12.19 -10.36 8.60
C PHE A 104 11.68 -11.54 9.41
N GLN A 105 12.12 -11.63 10.66
CA GLN A 105 11.64 -12.64 11.57
C GLN A 105 11.24 -11.96 12.89
N GLN A 106 9.99 -12.14 13.29
CA GLN A 106 9.52 -11.76 14.62
C GLN A 106 8.86 -13.01 15.23
N HIS A 107 8.76 -13.05 16.55
CA HIS A 107 8.26 -14.24 17.23
C HIS A 107 6.76 -14.47 16.91
N GLN A 108 6.39 -15.72 16.66
CA GLN A 108 5.11 -16.11 16.04
C GLN A 108 3.85 -15.88 16.92
N ASN A 109 4.01 -15.66 18.23
CA ASN A 109 2.89 -15.54 19.19
C ASN A 109 2.57 -14.09 19.61
N GLN A 110 3.00 -13.08 18.84
CA GLN A 110 2.99 -11.69 19.31
C GLN A 110 1.91 -10.81 18.65
N SER A 111 1.44 -9.84 19.44
CA SER A 111 0.48 -8.80 19.05
C SER A 111 1.09 -7.85 18.02
N CYS A 112 0.56 -7.86 16.78
CA CYS A 112 0.96 -6.97 15.68
C CYS A 112 0.83 -5.44 15.98
N PRO A 113 -0.05 -4.98 16.90
CA PRO A 113 -0.04 -3.59 17.37
C PRO A 113 1.28 -3.11 17.99
N GLN A 114 2.06 -4.00 18.61
CA GLN A 114 3.27 -3.66 19.36
C GLN A 114 4.55 -4.03 18.63
N ASN A 115 4.51 -5.10 17.83
CA ASN A 115 5.66 -5.61 17.08
C ASN A 115 5.31 -5.64 15.60
N TYR A 116 5.99 -4.83 14.80
CA TYR A 116 5.72 -4.77 13.36
C TYR A 116 6.90 -4.24 12.56
N LEU A 117 6.90 -4.60 11.28
CA LEU A 117 7.57 -3.86 10.21
C LEU A 117 6.53 -3.04 9.48
N GLU A 118 6.78 -1.75 9.30
CA GLU A 118 5.95 -0.87 8.49
C GLU A 118 6.80 -0.26 7.37
N MET A 119 6.28 -0.31 6.15
CA MET A 119 6.82 0.42 5.00
C MET A 119 5.74 1.37 4.50
N SER A 120 6.05 2.66 4.39
CA SER A 120 5.10 3.67 3.94
C SER A 120 5.72 4.73 3.04
N ASP A 121 4.88 5.43 2.29
CA ASP A 121 5.31 6.69 1.65
C ASP A 121 5.61 7.75 2.72
N SER A 122 6.39 8.77 2.37
CA SER A 122 6.65 9.92 3.24
C SER A 122 6.61 11.23 2.43
N PRO A 123 5.74 12.20 2.77
CA PRO A 123 4.67 12.12 3.77
C PRO A 123 3.58 11.13 3.33
N VAL A 124 2.96 10.44 4.29
CA VAL A 124 1.87 9.48 4.01
C VAL A 124 0.62 10.20 3.50
N GLY A 125 0.21 11.32 4.12
CA GLY A 125 -1.07 11.97 3.83
C GLY A 125 -2.28 11.02 3.95
N ASP A 126 -3.43 11.41 3.40
CA ASP A 126 -4.63 10.55 3.39
C ASP A 126 -4.58 9.45 2.32
N LYS A 127 -3.61 9.50 1.39
CA LYS A 127 -3.61 8.70 0.15
C LYS A 127 -2.31 7.92 -0.12
N GLY A 128 -1.29 8.08 0.71
CA GLY A 128 -0.04 7.32 0.65
C GLY A 128 -0.22 5.91 1.15
N GLN A 129 0.65 5.01 0.71
CA GLN A 129 0.57 3.60 1.07
C GLN A 129 1.20 3.35 2.43
N VAL A 130 0.59 2.47 3.21
CA VAL A 130 1.13 1.98 4.48
C VAL A 130 0.94 0.48 4.50
N HIS A 131 2.04 -0.26 4.50
CA HIS A 131 2.07 -1.71 4.60
C HIS A 131 2.66 -2.08 5.94
N ARG A 132 1.88 -2.75 6.78
CA ARG A 132 2.32 -3.23 8.08
C ARG A 132 2.31 -4.76 8.09
N PHE A 133 3.42 -5.34 8.53
CA PHE A 133 3.69 -6.76 8.59
C PHE A 133 4.10 -7.16 10.01
N CYS A 134 3.82 -8.39 10.41
CA CYS A 134 4.24 -8.95 11.71
C CYS A 134 4.75 -10.39 11.55
N GLY A 135 5.41 -10.91 12.60
CA GLY A 135 6.10 -12.20 12.56
C GLY A 135 5.24 -13.45 12.31
N ALA A 136 3.92 -13.31 12.34
CA ALA A 136 2.96 -14.38 12.03
C ALA A 136 2.60 -14.46 10.53
N ASP A 137 3.02 -13.49 9.71
CA ASP A 137 2.72 -13.49 8.28
C ASP A 137 3.47 -14.64 7.58
N VAL A 138 2.72 -15.56 6.96
CA VAL A 138 3.23 -16.80 6.33
C VAL A 138 3.67 -16.56 4.86
N PHE A 139 3.54 -15.33 4.36
CA PHE A 139 3.85 -14.98 2.97
C PHE A 139 5.13 -14.12 2.88
N ALA A 140 5.83 -14.22 1.75
CA ALA A 140 6.98 -13.37 1.48
C ALA A 140 6.54 -11.90 1.38
N ILE A 141 7.21 -11.01 2.11
CA ILE A 141 6.91 -9.58 2.09
C ILE A 141 7.13 -9.06 0.66
N PRO A 142 6.11 -8.45 0.03
CA PRO A 142 6.21 -7.97 -1.34
C PRO A 142 7.19 -6.80 -1.44
N VAL A 143 7.78 -6.64 -2.62
CA VAL A 143 8.63 -5.49 -2.93
C VAL A 143 7.80 -4.22 -2.80
N PHE A 144 8.33 -3.26 -2.03
CA PHE A 144 7.70 -1.97 -1.85
C PHE A 144 8.30 -0.95 -2.82
N TYR A 145 7.46 -0.14 -3.42
CA TYR A 145 7.86 0.96 -4.28
C TYR A 145 7.10 2.22 -3.84
N SER A 146 7.82 3.26 -3.44
CA SER A 146 7.17 4.52 -3.09
C SER A 146 6.47 5.16 -4.30
N TYR A 147 5.46 5.98 -4.05
CA TYR A 147 4.78 6.76 -5.08
C TYR A 147 5.56 8.00 -5.46
N ASP A 148 6.32 8.55 -4.51
CA ASP A 148 7.14 9.74 -4.68
C ASP A 148 8.60 9.45 -4.26
N ARG A 149 9.40 10.51 -4.13
CA ARG A 149 10.82 10.51 -3.78
C ARG A 149 11.16 9.84 -2.46
N THR A 150 10.29 9.91 -1.44
CA THR A 150 10.68 9.50 -0.08
C THR A 150 9.84 8.31 0.41
N ALA A 151 10.53 7.31 0.96
CA ALA A 151 9.92 6.19 1.66
C ALA A 151 10.33 6.18 3.14
N LYS A 152 9.46 5.64 3.99
CA LYS A 152 9.68 5.45 5.42
C LYS A 152 9.62 3.97 5.74
N VAL A 153 10.58 3.50 6.55
CA VAL A 153 10.58 2.14 7.10
C VAL A 153 10.65 2.22 8.61
N ILE A 154 9.71 1.58 9.30
CA ILE A 154 9.68 1.48 10.76
C ILE A 154 9.80 0.02 11.14
N PHE A 155 10.77 -0.29 12.00
CA PHE A 155 10.86 -1.59 12.65
C PHE A 155 10.69 -1.37 14.15
N ARG A 156 9.62 -1.93 14.72
CA ARG A 156 9.33 -1.82 16.15
C ARG A 156 9.24 -3.20 16.76
N SER A 157 9.93 -3.39 17.88
CA SER A 157 9.77 -4.54 18.75
C SER A 157 9.84 -4.11 20.21
N GLU A 158 8.85 -4.48 21.02
CA GLU A 158 8.72 -4.09 22.44
C GLU A 158 8.98 -5.27 23.41
N GLU A 159 9.58 -6.37 22.95
CA GLU A 159 9.70 -7.60 23.75
C GLU A 159 11.13 -7.92 24.22
N TYR A 160 11.23 -8.75 25.26
CA TYR A 160 12.48 -9.22 25.89
C TYR A 160 13.06 -10.52 25.31
N LEU A 161 12.63 -10.98 24.12
CA LEU A 161 13.09 -12.25 23.52
C LEU A 161 13.95 -12.06 22.27
N SER A 162 14.92 -12.97 22.11
CA SER A 162 15.91 -13.04 21.05
C SER A 162 15.38 -13.79 19.82
N GLY A 163 15.13 -13.06 18.72
CA GLY A 163 14.82 -13.60 17.39
C GLY A 163 15.50 -12.78 16.28
N ASN A 164 15.67 -13.37 15.08
CA ASN A 164 16.47 -12.77 14.00
C ASN A 164 15.82 -11.49 13.48
N GLY A 165 16.61 -10.43 13.32
CA GLY A 165 16.09 -9.11 13.01
C GLY A 165 15.63 -8.87 11.57
N LEU A 166 15.71 -7.60 11.18
CA LEU A 166 15.34 -7.11 9.86
C LEU A 166 16.60 -6.92 9.01
N SER A 167 16.58 -7.35 7.76
CA SER A 167 17.52 -6.90 6.73
C SER A 167 16.76 -6.58 5.46
N PHE A 168 17.03 -5.44 4.86
CA PHE A 168 16.43 -5.02 3.61
C PHE A 168 17.41 -4.23 2.75
N THR A 169 17.16 -4.21 1.45
CA THR A 169 17.86 -3.34 0.52
C THR A 169 16.96 -2.20 0.07
N TYR A 170 17.60 -1.08 -0.23
CA TYR A 170 16.97 0.08 -0.84
C TYR A 170 17.81 0.57 -2.04
N GLN A 171 17.12 1.09 -3.03
CA GLN A 171 17.71 1.72 -4.21
C GLN A 171 16.71 2.64 -4.89
N VAL A 172 17.18 3.40 -5.88
CA VAL A 172 16.32 4.05 -6.86
C VAL A 172 15.50 2.97 -7.56
N GLY A 173 14.19 3.12 -7.49
CA GLY A 173 13.22 2.21 -8.08
C GLY A 173 12.93 2.50 -9.55
N GLY A 174 13.10 3.75 -9.99
CA GLY A 174 12.50 4.22 -11.24
C GLY A 174 10.98 4.05 -11.22
N CYS A 175 10.34 4.35 -12.34
CA CYS A 175 8.90 4.13 -12.48
C CYS A 175 8.53 2.82 -13.18
N SER A 176 9.48 2.14 -13.82
CA SER A 176 9.25 0.82 -14.43
C SER A 176 9.33 -0.29 -13.39
N ARG A 177 8.35 -1.21 -13.41
CA ARG A 177 8.15 -2.22 -12.37
C ARG A 177 7.85 -3.60 -12.94
N GLU A 178 8.22 -4.62 -12.19
CA GLU A 178 7.81 -6.00 -12.46
C GLU A 178 7.27 -6.61 -11.16
N TYR A 179 6.04 -7.08 -11.21
CA TYR A 179 5.32 -7.65 -10.08
C TYR A 179 5.17 -9.15 -10.28
N ASN A 180 5.78 -9.93 -9.39
CA ASN A 180 5.69 -11.39 -9.36
C ASN A 180 4.87 -11.83 -8.14
N GLN A 181 3.56 -11.55 -8.18
CA GLN A 181 2.62 -11.80 -7.08
C GLN A 181 1.22 -12.11 -7.61
N THR A 182 0.26 -12.40 -6.73
CA THR A 182 -1.10 -12.78 -7.14
C THR A 182 -2.10 -11.64 -7.14
N PHE A 183 -1.79 -10.51 -6.50
CA PHE A 183 -2.64 -9.32 -6.42
C PHE A 183 -1.78 -8.09 -6.14
N GLY A 184 -2.30 -6.89 -6.37
CA GLY A 184 -1.58 -5.66 -6.04
C GLY A 184 -2.31 -4.39 -6.46
N TYR A 185 -1.62 -3.27 -6.26
CA TYR A 185 -2.14 -1.94 -6.52
C TYR A 185 -1.12 -1.17 -7.33
N LEU A 186 -1.59 -0.49 -8.36
CA LEU A 186 -0.78 0.35 -9.22
C LEU A 186 -1.30 1.77 -9.10
N LYS A 187 -0.40 2.67 -8.76
CA LYS A 187 -0.62 4.10 -8.80
C LYS A 187 0.43 4.73 -9.70
N SER A 188 0.04 5.77 -10.42
CA SER A 188 0.99 6.56 -11.21
C SER A 188 2.05 7.22 -10.31
N PRO A 189 3.27 7.48 -10.80
CA PRO A 189 4.25 8.26 -10.06
C PRO A 189 3.68 9.61 -9.63
N GLY A 190 3.96 10.03 -8.39
CA GLY A 190 3.45 11.27 -7.80
C GLY A 190 2.01 11.20 -7.27
N TRP A 191 1.29 10.08 -7.44
CA TRP A 191 -0.07 9.94 -6.92
C TRP A 191 -0.15 10.24 -5.42
N PRO A 192 -1.14 11.02 -4.95
CA PRO A 192 -2.33 11.52 -5.66
C PRO A 192 -2.14 12.89 -6.33
N ALA A 193 -0.94 13.47 -6.26
CA ALA A 193 -0.60 14.72 -6.92
C ALA A 193 -0.42 14.49 -8.43
N SER A 194 -0.13 15.57 -9.16
CA SER A 194 0.11 15.48 -10.59
C SER A 194 1.32 14.62 -10.90
N TYR A 195 1.19 13.72 -11.88
CA TYR A 195 2.32 12.90 -12.31
C TYR A 195 3.44 13.76 -12.94
N PRO A 196 4.71 13.34 -12.84
CA PRO A 196 5.82 14.00 -13.53
C PRO A 196 5.68 14.01 -15.06
N HIS A 197 6.31 15.02 -15.68
CA HIS A 197 6.48 15.11 -17.13
C HIS A 197 7.59 14.17 -17.63
N ARG A 198 7.55 13.81 -18.93
CA ARG A 198 8.52 12.97 -19.63
C ARG A 198 8.65 11.54 -19.08
N LEU A 199 7.56 10.99 -18.57
CA LEU A 199 7.55 9.60 -18.12
C LEU A 199 7.48 8.65 -19.32
N ASN A 200 8.13 7.51 -19.17
CA ASN A 200 7.97 6.36 -20.05
C ASN A 200 8.15 5.09 -19.21
N CYS A 201 7.13 4.79 -18.43
CA CYS A 201 7.15 3.76 -17.40
C CYS A 201 6.52 2.48 -17.95
N THR A 202 7.17 1.34 -17.68
CA THR A 202 6.67 0.01 -18.07
C THR A 202 6.40 -0.81 -16.83
N ILE A 203 5.19 -1.37 -16.72
CA ILE A 203 4.79 -2.23 -15.61
C ILE A 203 4.47 -3.61 -16.17
N VAL A 204 5.12 -4.65 -15.67
CA VAL A 204 4.81 -6.04 -16.02
C VAL A 204 4.20 -6.73 -14.81
N LEU A 205 2.99 -7.25 -14.97
CA LEU A 205 2.32 -8.07 -13.96
C LEU A 205 2.47 -9.54 -14.34
N ARG A 206 2.97 -10.36 -13.42
CA ARG A 206 3.12 -11.81 -13.60
C ARG A 206 2.44 -12.56 -12.46
N ALA A 207 1.31 -13.15 -12.78
CA ALA A 207 0.63 -14.12 -11.93
C ALA A 207 1.16 -15.55 -12.18
N PRO A 208 0.92 -16.50 -11.26
CA PRO A 208 1.29 -17.91 -11.45
C PRO A 208 0.73 -18.50 -12.76
N GLN A 209 1.40 -19.51 -13.32
CA GLN A 209 1.12 -20.05 -14.67
C GLN A 209 -0.32 -20.57 -14.91
N ASN A 210 -1.09 -20.82 -13.86
CA ASN A 210 -2.49 -21.29 -13.96
C ASN A 210 -3.51 -20.26 -13.51
N HIS A 211 -3.10 -19.00 -13.30
CA HIS A 211 -3.99 -17.93 -12.89
C HIS A 211 -4.30 -17.00 -14.06
N THR A 212 -5.43 -16.30 -14.00
CA THR A 212 -5.73 -15.19 -14.90
C THR A 212 -5.79 -13.90 -14.11
N ILE A 213 -5.21 -12.83 -14.66
CA ILE A 213 -5.25 -11.50 -14.05
C ILE A 213 -6.61 -10.86 -14.32
N SER A 214 -7.12 -10.08 -13.37
CA SER A 214 -8.21 -9.11 -13.52
C SER A 214 -7.72 -7.73 -13.08
N LEU A 215 -8.03 -6.68 -13.84
CA LEU A 215 -7.67 -5.28 -13.55
C LEU A 215 -8.92 -4.42 -13.32
N PHE A 216 -8.89 -3.61 -12.27
CA PHE A 216 -9.97 -2.71 -11.87
C PHE A 216 -9.44 -1.29 -11.73
N PHE A 217 -10.01 -0.34 -12.48
CA PHE A 217 -9.64 1.07 -12.38
C PHE A 217 -10.50 1.75 -11.31
N ASN A 218 -9.84 2.35 -10.32
CA ASN A 218 -10.52 3.03 -9.20
C ASN A 218 -10.54 4.55 -9.41
N ALA A 219 -9.50 5.09 -10.05
CA ALA A 219 -9.42 6.50 -10.43
C ALA A 219 -8.57 6.66 -11.70
N PHE A 220 -8.90 7.66 -12.51
CA PHE A 220 -8.21 7.92 -13.77
C PHE A 220 -8.35 9.39 -14.19
N HIS A 221 -7.23 10.06 -14.40
CA HIS A 221 -7.19 11.45 -14.86
C HIS A 221 -5.82 11.75 -15.53
N LEU A 222 -5.78 11.62 -16.85
CA LEU A 222 -4.67 12.01 -17.73
C LEU A 222 -5.09 13.16 -18.64
N GLU A 223 -4.16 13.68 -19.45
CA GLU A 223 -4.46 14.66 -20.49
C GLU A 223 -5.46 14.11 -21.53
N ASN A 224 -6.36 14.98 -22.02
CA ASN A 224 -7.39 14.60 -23.01
C ASN A 224 -6.85 14.39 -24.44
N SER A 225 -5.72 15.01 -24.80
CA SER A 225 -5.12 14.94 -26.14
C SER A 225 -4.54 13.55 -26.46
N CYS A 226 -4.43 12.67 -25.45
CA CYS A 226 -3.81 11.35 -25.57
C CYS A 226 -2.31 11.39 -25.92
N ASP A 227 -1.67 12.56 -25.77
CA ASP A 227 -0.21 12.71 -25.70
C ASP A 227 0.32 12.00 -24.44
N ASP A 228 -0.41 12.15 -23.33
CA ASP A 228 -0.30 11.33 -22.13
C ASP A 228 -1.27 10.15 -22.20
N PHE A 229 -0.77 8.94 -21.95
CA PHE A 229 -1.61 7.76 -22.02
C PHE A 229 -1.12 6.61 -21.14
N LEU A 230 -2.07 5.77 -20.72
CA LEU A 230 -1.83 4.44 -20.21
C LEU A 230 -2.26 3.40 -21.26
N GLU A 231 -1.31 2.58 -21.68
CA GLU A 231 -1.55 1.45 -22.57
C GLU A 231 -1.54 0.15 -21.77
N VAL A 232 -2.45 -0.78 -22.07
CA VAL A 232 -2.52 -2.11 -21.48
C VAL A 232 -2.47 -3.16 -22.59
N LYS A 233 -1.54 -4.12 -22.48
CA LYS A 233 -1.29 -5.18 -23.46
C LYS A 233 -1.37 -6.57 -22.82
N ASN A 234 -1.91 -7.52 -23.59
CA ASN A 234 -2.14 -8.90 -23.18
C ASN A 234 -0.89 -9.78 -23.38
N GLY A 235 0.12 -9.60 -22.54
CA GLY A 235 1.37 -10.35 -22.61
C GLY A 235 2.51 -9.63 -21.89
N SER A 236 3.75 -10.05 -22.14
CA SER A 236 4.93 -9.59 -21.39
C SER A 236 5.61 -8.33 -21.94
N ASP A 237 5.27 -7.89 -23.15
CA ASP A 237 6.06 -6.87 -23.85
C ASP A 237 5.24 -5.98 -24.80
N ALA A 238 5.92 -5.00 -25.39
CA ALA A 238 5.33 -4.02 -26.30
C ALA A 238 4.75 -4.63 -27.60
N SER A 239 5.16 -5.84 -27.99
CA SER A 239 4.63 -6.53 -29.18
C SER A 239 3.33 -7.29 -28.90
N SER A 240 2.98 -7.44 -27.62
CA SER A 240 1.77 -8.16 -27.19
C SER A 240 0.48 -7.45 -27.64
N PRO A 241 -0.63 -8.20 -27.84
CA PRO A 241 -1.91 -7.66 -28.29
C PRO A 241 -2.40 -6.50 -27.42
N LEU A 242 -2.84 -5.40 -28.05
CA LEU A 242 -3.39 -4.25 -27.34
C LEU A 242 -4.78 -4.56 -26.77
N LEU A 243 -4.97 -4.36 -25.47
CA LEU A 243 -6.28 -4.43 -24.81
C LEU A 243 -6.95 -3.07 -24.76
N GLY A 244 -6.17 -2.01 -24.53
CA GLY A 244 -6.68 -0.64 -24.54
C GLY A 244 -5.58 0.40 -24.40
N LYS A 245 -5.88 1.60 -24.89
CA LYS A 245 -5.09 2.82 -24.70
C LYS A 245 -6.01 3.88 -24.13
N TYR A 246 -5.66 4.43 -22.97
CA TYR A 246 -6.54 5.27 -22.15
C TYR A 246 -5.89 6.64 -21.91
N CYS A 247 -6.69 7.69 -21.97
CA CYS A 247 -6.33 9.08 -21.66
C CYS A 247 -7.60 9.85 -21.24
N GLY A 248 -7.45 11.12 -20.84
CA GLY A 248 -8.54 11.94 -20.30
C GLY A 248 -8.98 11.53 -18.88
N SER A 249 -10.21 11.88 -18.51
CA SER A 249 -10.73 11.76 -17.14
C SER A 249 -11.81 10.70 -16.93
N THR A 250 -12.17 9.94 -17.96
CA THR A 250 -13.15 8.85 -17.84
C THR A 250 -12.47 7.62 -17.25
N VAL A 251 -12.97 7.12 -16.11
CA VAL A 251 -12.48 5.87 -15.50
C VAL A 251 -12.75 4.69 -16.44
N PRO A 252 -11.72 3.95 -16.88
CA PRO A 252 -11.90 2.82 -17.78
C PRO A 252 -12.68 1.65 -17.14
N SER A 253 -13.37 0.87 -17.97
CA SER A 253 -13.98 -0.39 -17.52
C SER A 253 -12.92 -1.40 -17.05
N PRO A 254 -13.27 -2.32 -16.12
CA PRO A 254 -12.41 -3.44 -15.74
C PRO A 254 -11.95 -4.27 -16.94
N ILE A 255 -10.75 -4.85 -16.85
CA ILE A 255 -10.16 -5.66 -17.93
C ILE A 255 -9.98 -7.10 -17.44
N PHE A 256 -10.48 -8.05 -18.24
CA PHE A 256 -10.38 -9.49 -18.02
C PHE A 256 -9.62 -10.15 -19.19
N PRO A 257 -8.28 -10.09 -19.22
CA PRO A 257 -7.44 -10.53 -20.35
C PRO A 257 -7.42 -12.03 -20.63
N ASN A 258 -7.89 -12.88 -19.70
CA ASN A 258 -7.71 -14.33 -19.74
C ASN A 258 -6.24 -14.77 -19.91
N ASN A 259 -5.32 -14.07 -19.24
CA ASN A 259 -3.89 -14.33 -19.28
C ASN A 259 -3.26 -14.09 -17.91
N ASN A 260 -2.13 -14.74 -17.63
CA ASN A 260 -1.38 -14.61 -16.39
C ASN A 260 -0.30 -13.53 -16.46
N VAL A 261 -0.10 -12.88 -17.62
CA VAL A 261 0.87 -11.80 -17.79
C VAL A 261 0.24 -10.60 -18.49
N LEU A 262 0.49 -9.40 -17.95
CA LEU A 262 0.10 -8.13 -18.55
C LEU A 262 1.25 -7.15 -18.60
N HIS A 263 1.28 -6.35 -19.65
CA HIS A 263 2.25 -5.28 -19.84
C HIS A 263 1.50 -3.95 -19.95
N LEU A 264 1.76 -3.06 -19.01
CA LEU A 264 1.23 -1.70 -19.00
C LEU A 264 2.35 -0.71 -19.34
N ARG A 265 2.01 0.35 -20.08
CA ARG A 265 2.95 1.43 -20.40
C ARG A 265 2.30 2.78 -20.17
N PHE A 266 2.89 3.58 -19.28
CA PHE A 266 2.47 4.94 -19.00
C PHE A 266 3.46 5.93 -19.59
N VAL A 267 2.98 6.84 -20.44
CA VAL A 267 3.78 7.87 -21.10
C VAL A 267 3.22 9.25 -20.75
N SER A 268 4.09 10.21 -20.45
CA SER A 268 3.74 11.63 -20.31
C SER A 268 4.66 12.57 -21.09
N ASP A 269 4.11 13.70 -21.52
CA ASP A 269 4.78 14.73 -22.31
C ASP A 269 5.42 15.83 -21.41
N ILE A 270 5.67 17.04 -21.95
CA ILE A 270 6.28 18.17 -21.21
C ILE A 270 5.30 19.26 -20.77
N VAL A 271 4.02 19.18 -21.12
CA VAL A 271 3.09 20.31 -21.09
C VAL A 271 2.13 20.22 -19.91
N SER A 272 1.33 19.16 -19.87
CA SER A 272 0.23 19.06 -18.91
C SER A 272 0.34 17.78 -18.09
N ALA A 273 -0.30 17.78 -16.92
CA ALA A 273 -0.31 16.61 -16.04
C ALA A 273 -1.60 16.56 -15.22
N GLY A 274 -2.24 15.40 -15.20
CA GLY A 274 -3.35 15.06 -14.31
C GLY A 274 -2.89 14.36 -13.04
N SER A 275 -3.83 13.95 -12.17
CA SER A 275 -3.49 13.16 -10.97
C SER A 275 -3.02 11.74 -11.29
N GLY A 276 -3.29 11.24 -12.50
CA GLY A 276 -2.84 9.93 -12.96
C GLY A 276 -3.87 8.84 -12.76
N TYR A 277 -3.44 7.65 -12.35
CA TYR A 277 -4.32 6.48 -12.22
C TYR A 277 -4.13 5.74 -10.91
N GLU A 278 -5.19 5.07 -10.48
CA GLU A 278 -5.20 4.09 -9.41
C GLU A 278 -5.91 2.83 -9.87
N ILE A 279 -5.22 1.70 -9.80
CA ILE A 279 -5.67 0.42 -10.33
C ILE A 279 -5.43 -0.66 -9.28
N THR A 280 -6.44 -1.48 -9.03
CA THR A 280 -6.30 -2.73 -8.28
C THR A 280 -6.26 -3.89 -9.24
N TRP A 281 -5.41 -4.88 -8.99
CA TRP A 281 -5.41 -6.12 -9.75
C TRP A 281 -5.32 -7.33 -8.82
N THR A 282 -5.90 -8.42 -9.30
CA THR A 282 -5.91 -9.72 -8.63
C THR A 282 -5.74 -10.80 -9.68
N SER A 283 -5.46 -12.01 -9.26
CA SER A 283 -5.41 -13.17 -10.12
C SER A 283 -6.00 -14.38 -9.43
N SER A 284 -6.60 -15.27 -10.21
CA SER A 284 -7.29 -16.45 -9.72
C SER A 284 -7.10 -17.63 -10.66
N PRO A 285 -7.00 -18.87 -10.13
CA PRO A 285 -6.97 -20.06 -10.96
C PRO A 285 -8.31 -20.38 -11.64
N THR A 286 -9.42 -19.78 -11.20
CA THR A 286 -10.77 -20.05 -11.74
C THR A 286 -11.21 -19.04 -12.80
N GLY A 287 -10.34 -18.13 -13.25
CA GLY A 287 -10.69 -17.10 -14.22
C GLY A 287 -10.98 -15.73 -13.59
N CYS A 288 -11.51 -15.71 -12.36
CA CYS A 288 -11.96 -14.53 -11.64
C CYS A 288 -11.88 -14.73 -10.12
N GLY A 289 -11.93 -13.64 -9.35
CA GLY A 289 -11.77 -13.70 -7.90
C GLY A 289 -10.34 -13.37 -7.44
N GLY A 290 -9.97 -13.92 -6.29
CA GLY A 290 -8.67 -13.75 -5.65
C GLY A 290 -8.70 -12.72 -4.52
N VAL A 291 -7.53 -12.23 -4.14
CA VAL A 291 -7.36 -11.38 -2.96
C VAL A 291 -7.33 -9.91 -3.36
N LEU A 292 -8.07 -9.08 -2.63
CA LEU A 292 -8.06 -7.63 -2.74
C LEU A 292 -7.56 -7.06 -1.40
N TYR A 293 -6.37 -6.47 -1.36
CA TYR A 293 -5.76 -5.93 -0.14
C TYR A 293 -5.64 -4.41 -0.12
N GLY A 294 -6.49 -3.68 0.59
CA GLY A 294 -6.35 -2.22 0.59
C GLY A 294 -7.35 -1.52 1.48
N ASP A 295 -7.18 -0.21 1.61
CA ASP A 295 -8.16 0.65 2.29
C ASP A 295 -9.37 1.00 1.42
N HIS A 296 -9.24 0.87 0.10
CA HIS A 296 -10.32 0.98 -0.87
C HIS A 296 -9.96 0.28 -2.18
N GLY A 297 -10.95 0.16 -3.07
CA GLY A 297 -10.81 -0.43 -4.39
C GLY A 297 -12.17 -0.76 -4.99
N SER A 298 -12.15 -1.37 -6.16
CA SER A 298 -13.34 -1.86 -6.84
C SER A 298 -13.09 -3.27 -7.36
N PHE A 299 -14.19 -4.01 -7.53
CA PHE A 299 -14.20 -5.31 -8.18
C PHE A 299 -15.53 -5.45 -8.94
N ALA A 300 -15.53 -6.30 -9.96
CA ALA A 300 -16.70 -6.52 -10.79
C ALA A 300 -16.74 -7.97 -11.29
N SER A 301 -17.92 -8.42 -11.68
CA SER A 301 -18.09 -9.71 -12.35
C SER A 301 -17.29 -9.75 -13.66
N PRO A 302 -16.84 -10.94 -14.10
CA PRO A 302 -16.17 -11.08 -15.39
C PRO A 302 -16.98 -10.47 -16.53
N ASN A 303 -16.28 -9.81 -17.46
CA ASN A 303 -16.82 -9.10 -18.62
C ASN A 303 -17.67 -7.85 -18.32
N TYR A 304 -17.83 -7.43 -17.06
CA TYR A 304 -18.54 -6.18 -16.73
C TYR A 304 -17.96 -4.99 -17.52
N PRO A 305 -18.80 -4.11 -18.12
CA PRO A 305 -20.25 -3.97 -17.96
C PRO A 305 -21.12 -4.89 -18.85
N GLY A 306 -20.50 -5.82 -19.58
CA GLY A 306 -21.19 -6.87 -20.31
C GLY A 306 -21.71 -8.00 -19.40
N PRO A 307 -22.44 -8.97 -19.97
CA PRO A 307 -22.98 -10.09 -19.22
C PRO A 307 -21.89 -11.04 -18.73
N TYR A 308 -22.06 -11.57 -17.52
CA TYR A 308 -21.24 -12.67 -17.01
C TYR A 308 -21.54 -13.98 -17.76
N ALA A 309 -20.57 -14.89 -17.84
CA ALA A 309 -20.73 -16.17 -18.50
C ALA A 309 -21.48 -17.18 -17.61
N ASN A 310 -22.13 -18.17 -18.22
CA ASN A 310 -22.75 -19.27 -17.49
C ASN A 310 -21.69 -20.09 -16.73
N ASN A 311 -22.08 -20.68 -15.59
CA ASN A 311 -21.20 -21.48 -14.73
C ASN A 311 -19.96 -20.71 -14.21
N THR A 312 -20.08 -19.40 -14.03
CA THR A 312 -19.03 -18.58 -13.43
C THR A 312 -19.05 -18.74 -11.91
N HIS A 313 -17.90 -19.07 -11.31
CA HIS A 313 -17.73 -19.15 -9.86
C HIS A 313 -16.52 -18.29 -9.45
N CYS A 314 -16.79 -17.12 -8.90
CA CYS A 314 -15.77 -16.18 -8.44
C CYS A 314 -15.83 -16.04 -6.93
N GLU A 315 -14.67 -16.03 -6.29
CA GLU A 315 -14.54 -15.76 -4.86
C GLU A 315 -13.53 -14.64 -4.67
N TRP A 316 -13.94 -13.55 -4.01
CA TRP A 316 -13.05 -12.45 -3.67
C TRP A 316 -12.89 -12.35 -2.16
N THR A 317 -11.65 -12.37 -1.70
CA THR A 317 -11.33 -12.12 -0.29
C THR A 317 -10.83 -10.68 -0.16
N ILE A 318 -11.60 -9.83 0.52
CA ILE A 318 -11.22 -8.43 0.79
C ILE A 318 -10.50 -8.37 2.12
N VAL A 319 -9.23 -7.96 2.09
CA VAL A 319 -8.36 -7.84 3.26
C VAL A 319 -8.08 -6.36 3.49
N ALA A 320 -8.70 -5.79 4.53
CA ALA A 320 -8.39 -4.42 4.94
C ALA A 320 -7.08 -4.36 5.75
N PRO A 321 -6.35 -3.23 5.72
CA PRO A 321 -5.26 -2.99 6.65
C PRO A 321 -5.70 -3.20 8.11
N MET A 322 -4.78 -3.63 8.96
CA MET A 322 -5.07 -3.93 10.36
C MET A 322 -5.77 -2.77 11.09
N GLY A 323 -6.74 -3.12 11.93
CA GLY A 323 -7.54 -2.17 12.71
C GLY A 323 -8.65 -1.47 11.91
N ARG A 324 -8.81 -1.79 10.62
CA ARG A 324 -9.92 -1.31 9.79
C ARG A 324 -10.95 -2.41 9.57
N ILE A 325 -12.18 -1.99 9.30
CA ILE A 325 -13.30 -2.88 8.93
C ILE A 325 -13.67 -2.64 7.47
N VAL A 326 -14.15 -3.69 6.81
CA VAL A 326 -14.57 -3.61 5.40
C VAL A 326 -16.03 -3.17 5.34
N THR A 327 -16.33 -2.21 4.47
CA THR A 327 -17.69 -1.89 4.04
C THR A 327 -17.75 -2.06 2.53
N VAL A 328 -18.76 -2.78 2.03
CA VAL A 328 -18.99 -2.98 0.60
C VAL A 328 -20.22 -2.20 0.19
N ASN A 329 -20.12 -1.42 -0.90
CA ASN A 329 -21.23 -0.69 -1.49
C ASN A 329 -21.41 -1.11 -2.94
N PHE A 330 -22.61 -1.54 -3.30
CA PHE A 330 -22.95 -1.97 -4.66
C PHE A 330 -23.57 -0.81 -5.44
N THR A 331 -22.93 -0.42 -6.54
CA THR A 331 -23.46 0.62 -7.43
C THR A 331 -24.51 0.09 -8.40
N SER A 332 -24.47 -1.20 -8.70
CA SER A 332 -25.46 -1.90 -9.53
C SER A 332 -25.45 -3.39 -9.19
N ILE A 333 -26.61 -4.05 -9.33
CA ILE A 333 -26.74 -5.49 -9.24
C ILE A 333 -27.74 -5.94 -10.31
N TYR A 334 -27.30 -6.86 -11.18
CA TYR A 334 -28.11 -7.42 -12.26
C TYR A 334 -27.77 -8.90 -12.39
N ILE A 335 -28.41 -9.72 -11.55
CA ILE A 335 -28.19 -11.16 -11.48
C ILE A 335 -29.50 -11.86 -11.82
N ASP A 336 -29.49 -12.71 -12.84
CA ASP A 336 -30.70 -13.37 -13.34
C ASP A 336 -31.26 -14.38 -12.32
N ASP A 337 -32.41 -14.09 -11.72
CA ASP A 337 -33.15 -15.07 -10.94
C ASP A 337 -34.64 -14.66 -10.81
N PRO A 338 -35.60 -15.59 -11.03
CA PRO A 338 -37.03 -15.31 -10.95
C PRO A 338 -37.60 -15.18 -9.53
N GLY A 339 -36.82 -15.35 -8.45
CA GLY A 339 -37.23 -14.86 -7.13
C GLY A 339 -36.73 -15.63 -5.90
N ASP A 340 -35.92 -16.68 -6.05
CA ASP A 340 -35.40 -17.44 -4.89
C ASP A 340 -33.87 -17.41 -4.76
N CYS A 341 -33.17 -16.80 -5.72
CA CYS A 341 -31.71 -16.71 -5.75
C CYS A 341 -31.02 -18.08 -5.65
N SER A 342 -31.68 -19.16 -6.08
CA SER A 342 -31.15 -20.53 -5.93
C SER A 342 -30.12 -20.90 -7.00
N ARG A 343 -30.15 -20.22 -8.16
CA ARG A 343 -29.31 -20.56 -9.31
C ARG A 343 -28.20 -19.56 -9.55
N ASN A 344 -28.52 -18.27 -9.48
CA ASN A 344 -27.54 -17.20 -9.63
C ASN A 344 -27.71 -16.25 -8.46
N TYR A 345 -26.62 -16.05 -7.72
CA TYR A 345 -26.64 -15.24 -6.52
C TYR A 345 -25.28 -14.64 -6.25
N LEU A 346 -25.30 -13.62 -5.39
CA LEU A 346 -24.16 -13.08 -4.70
C LEU A 346 -24.37 -13.31 -3.20
N GLU A 347 -23.34 -13.77 -2.50
CA GLU A 347 -23.35 -13.94 -1.05
C GLU A 347 -22.14 -13.21 -0.45
N LEU A 348 -22.33 -12.69 0.76
CA LEU A 348 -21.28 -12.00 1.50
C LEU A 348 -21.02 -12.77 2.78
N TYR A 349 -19.75 -13.01 3.09
CA TYR A 349 -19.35 -13.77 4.27
C TYR A 349 -18.61 -12.86 5.24
N ASN A 350 -19.02 -12.85 6.52
CA ASN A 350 -18.27 -12.15 7.57
C ASN A 350 -17.19 -13.07 8.14
N GLY A 351 -16.13 -13.27 7.36
CA GLY A 351 -15.01 -14.14 7.67
C GLY A 351 -14.09 -14.33 6.47
N PRO A 352 -12.97 -15.05 6.64
CA PRO A 352 -11.99 -15.28 5.57
C PRO A 352 -12.50 -16.17 4.43
N ASP A 353 -13.54 -16.96 4.65
CA ASP A 353 -14.02 -17.97 3.69
C ASP A 353 -15.53 -18.25 3.84
N ALA A 354 -16.05 -19.08 2.93
CA ALA A 354 -17.47 -19.45 2.83
C ALA A 354 -18.00 -20.35 3.97
N ASN A 355 -17.19 -20.73 4.96
CA ASN A 355 -17.67 -21.49 6.12
C ASN A 355 -18.33 -20.59 7.19
N TYR A 356 -18.21 -19.27 7.05
CA TYR A 356 -18.83 -18.31 7.96
C TYR A 356 -20.30 -18.08 7.59
N PRO A 357 -21.14 -17.57 8.51
CA PRO A 357 -22.53 -17.28 8.19
C PRO A 357 -22.64 -16.25 7.05
N PRO A 358 -23.38 -16.55 5.96
CA PRO A 358 -23.56 -15.61 4.87
C PRO A 358 -24.59 -14.52 5.21
N SER A 359 -24.42 -13.37 4.58
CA SER A 359 -25.42 -12.34 4.37
C SER A 359 -25.81 -12.37 2.90
N GLY A 360 -27.09 -12.64 2.62
CA GLY A 360 -27.60 -12.98 1.30
C GLY A 360 -28.44 -14.28 1.33
N PRO A 361 -28.70 -14.92 0.19
CA PRO A 361 -28.24 -14.57 -1.17
C PRO A 361 -28.91 -13.30 -1.74
N TYR A 362 -28.20 -12.60 -2.63
CA TYR A 362 -28.69 -11.45 -3.39
C TYR A 362 -28.79 -11.79 -4.88
N CYS A 363 -29.93 -11.50 -5.49
CA CYS A 363 -30.16 -11.63 -6.92
C CYS A 363 -31.20 -10.60 -7.37
N GLY A 364 -31.49 -10.52 -8.67
CA GLY A 364 -32.49 -9.62 -9.23
C GLY A 364 -31.90 -8.41 -9.97
N ARG A 365 -32.78 -7.43 -10.27
CA ARG A 365 -32.49 -6.22 -11.04
C ARG A 365 -32.62 -4.95 -10.22
#